data_AF-A0A0F2QHT1-F1
#
_entry.id   AF-A0A0F2QHT1-F1
#
_cell.length_a   1.000
_cell.length_b   1.000
_cell.length_c   1.000
_cell.angle_alpha   90.00
_cell.angle_beta   90.00
_cell.angle_gamma   90.00
#
_symmetry.space_group_name_H-M   'P 1'
#
loop_
_entity.id
_entity.type
_entity.pdbx_description
1 polymer ?
#
loop_
_entity_poly.entity_id
_entity_poly.type
_entity_poly.pdbx_seq_one_letter_code
_entity_poly.pdbx_strand_id
1 'polypeptide(L)'
;MTRKTISMPDLMADWIATRIERGQFNNESEYFRDLVRRDQEEEDRKAYLVSRLESGSRQLANGAYLDLTSDEEIDRLFDSDG
;
A
#
# COMPACT_ATOMS: atom_id res chain seq x y z
N MET A 1 -0.73 25.10 2.13
CA MET A 1 -0.19 24.16 3.14
C MET A 1 -0.91 24.43 4.45
N THR A 2 -1.45 23.40 5.10
CA THR A 2 -2.17 23.54 6.38
C THR A 2 -1.24 23.14 7.52
N ARG A 3 -1.06 24.02 8.51
CA ARG A 3 -0.28 23.70 9.71
C ARG A 3 -1.15 22.92 10.70
N LYS A 4 -0.60 21.83 11.23
CA LYS A 4 -1.20 21.06 12.32
C LYS A 4 -0.19 21.00 13.46
N THR A 5 -0.67 21.12 14.69
CA THR A 5 0.13 20.90 15.91
C THR A 5 -0.26 19.52 16.43
N ILE A 6 0.74 18.68 16.66
CA ILE A 6 0.55 17.30 17.11
C ILE A 6 1.31 17.15 18.43
N SER A 7 0.65 16.64 19.46
CA SER A 7 1.27 16.30 20.73
C SER A 7 1.54 14.80 20.77
N MET A 8 2.71 14.41 21.30
CA MET A 8 3.12 13.01 21.41
C MET A 8 3.95 12.79 22.67
N PRO A 9 4.10 11.54 23.13
CA PRO A 9 4.99 11.20 24.23
C PRO A 9 6.46 11.50 23.90
N ASP A 10 7.23 11.88 24.93
CA ASP A 10 8.65 12.22 24.79
C ASP A 10 9.46 11.11 24.10
N LEU A 11 9.19 9.85 24.43
CA LEU A 11 9.84 8.69 23.81
C LEU A 11 9.69 8.65 22.28
N MET A 12 8.53 9.10 21.74
CA MET A 12 8.32 9.17 20.30
C MET A 12 9.10 10.33 19.69
N ALA A 13 9.11 11.49 20.37
CA ALA A 13 9.86 12.66 19.93
C ALA A 13 11.36 12.37 19.88
N ASP A 14 11.93 11.74 20.93
CA ASP A 14 13.35 11.36 21.00
C ASP A 14 13.74 10.39 19.88
N TRP A 15 12.85 9.44 19.58
CA TRP A 15 13.08 8.50 18.49
C TRP A 15 13.09 9.19 17.11
N ILE A 16 12.19 10.14 16.89
CA ILE A 16 12.18 10.96 15.66
C ILE A 16 13.43 11.84 15.58
N ALA A 17 13.82 12.47 16.69
CA ALA A 17 15.03 13.27 16.78
C ALA A 17 16.29 12.47 16.39
N THR A 18 16.40 11.23 16.87
CA THR A 18 17.49 10.31 16.48
C THR A 18 17.53 10.05 14.97
N ARG A 19 16.39 10.05 14.28
CA ARG A 19 16.33 9.87 12.82
C ARG A 19 16.77 11.13 12.07
N ILE A 20 16.44 12.30 12.61
CA ILE A 20 16.87 13.60 12.10
C ILE A 20 18.39 13.75 12.25
N GLU A 21 18.94 13.40 13.42
CA GLU A 21 20.39 13.41 13.69
C GLU A 21 21.19 12.51 12.74
N ARG A 22 20.60 11.39 12.32
CA ARG A 22 21.18 10.49 11.30
C ARG A 22 21.13 11.06 9.87
N GLY A 23 20.58 12.27 9.69
CA GLY A 23 20.46 12.93 8.39
C GLY A 23 19.37 12.37 7.49
N GLN A 24 18.44 11.56 8.02
CA GLN A 24 17.35 10.98 7.21
C GLN A 24 16.24 11.99 6.92
N PHE A 25 16.07 12.99 7.79
CA PHE A 25 15.05 14.04 7.69
C PHE A 25 15.63 15.35 8.23
N ASN A 26 15.20 16.49 7.68
CA ASN A 26 15.65 17.81 8.14
C ASN A 26 14.85 18.33 9.35
N ASN A 27 13.64 17.82 9.55
CA ASN A 27 12.77 18.15 10.67
C ASN A 27 11.67 17.10 10.86
N GLU A 28 10.99 17.18 12.00
CA GLU A 28 9.90 16.29 12.38
C GLU A 28 8.74 16.34 11.37
N SER A 29 8.40 17.53 10.86
CA SER A 29 7.31 17.69 9.90
C SER A 29 7.58 16.96 8.58
N GLU A 30 8.84 16.83 8.18
CA GLU A 30 9.25 16.04 7.01
C GLU A 30 9.09 14.55 7.28
N TYR A 31 9.53 14.09 8.45
CA TYR A 31 9.29 12.71 8.90
C TYR A 31 7.79 12.37 8.88
N PHE A 32 6.92 13.26 9.41
CA PHE A 32 5.47 13.02 9.41
C PHE A 32 4.86 12.97 8.02
N ARG A 33 5.30 13.85 7.11
CA ARG A 33 4.84 13.82 5.71
C ARG A 33 5.24 12.53 5.03
N ASP A 34 6.46 12.07 5.25
CA ASP A 34 6.93 10.79 4.73
C ASP A 34 6.17 9.60 5.31
N LEU A 35 5.88 9.62 6.61
CA LEU A 35 5.08 8.58 7.28
C LEU A 35 3.67 8.50 6.69
N VAL A 36 2.99 9.64 6.52
CA VAL A 36 1.64 9.68 5.93
C VAL A 36 1.67 9.20 4.47
N ARG A 37 2.70 9.54 3.70
CA ARG A 37 2.84 9.07 2.32
C ARG A 37 2.98 7.55 2.25
N ARG A 38 3.82 6.96 3.12
CA ARG A 38 3.98 5.50 3.20
C ARG A 38 2.69 4.79 3.61
N ASP A 39 1.96 5.39 4.55
CA ASP A 39 0.66 4.89 5.00
C ASP A 39 -0.36 4.88 3.84
N GLN A 40 -0.43 5.98 3.06
CA GLN A 40 -1.27 6.04 1.85
C GLN A 40 -0.88 5.01 0.81
N GLU A 41 0.42 4.87 0.52
CA GLU A 41 0.92 3.87 -0.44
C GLU A 41 0.59 2.43 0.00
N GLU A 42 0.64 2.15 1.30
CA GLU A 42 0.28 0.83 1.83
C GLU A 42 -1.23 0.56 1.70
N GLU A 43 -2.06 1.54 2.04
CA GLU A 43 -3.51 1.43 1.93
C GLU A 43 -3.97 1.31 0.47
N ASP A 44 -3.38 2.08 -0.45
CA ASP A 44 -3.65 1.97 -1.89
C ASP A 44 -3.28 0.58 -2.42
N ARG A 45 -2.14 0.02 -1.99
CA ARG A 45 -1.73 -1.34 -2.34
C ARG A 45 -2.71 -2.38 -1.82
N LYS A 46 -3.19 -2.23 -0.58
CA LYS A 46 -4.21 -3.14 -0.01
C LYS A 46 -5.52 -3.03 -0.80
N ALA A 47 -5.98 -1.83 -1.07
CA ALA A 47 -7.20 -1.58 -1.84
C ALA A 47 -7.12 -2.19 -3.24
N TYR A 48 -5.98 -2.05 -3.92
CA TYR A 48 -5.73 -2.70 -5.21
C TYR A 48 -5.86 -4.23 -5.11
N LEU A 49 -5.20 -4.86 -4.13
CA LEU A 49 -5.28 -6.32 -3.96
C LEU A 49 -6.70 -6.79 -3.66
N VAL A 50 -7.43 -6.10 -2.78
CA VAL A 50 -8.83 -6.41 -2.47
C VAL A 50 -9.70 -6.29 -3.72
N SER A 51 -9.53 -5.22 -4.51
CA SER A 51 -10.27 -5.03 -5.76
C SER A 51 -10.03 -6.17 -6.75
N ARG A 52 -8.79 -6.66 -6.86
CA ARG A 52 -8.43 -7.82 -7.71
C ARG A 52 -9.06 -9.12 -7.21
N LEU A 53 -9.09 -9.33 -5.89
CA LEU A 53 -9.75 -10.50 -5.31
C LEU A 53 -11.27 -10.47 -5.54
N GLU A 54 -11.90 -9.31 -5.37
CA GLU A 54 -13.32 -9.13 -5.63
C GLU A 54 -13.68 -9.31 -7.11
N SER A 55 -12.84 -8.80 -8.02
CA SER A 55 -13.06 -9.00 -9.46
C SER A 55 -12.90 -10.46 -9.85
N GLY A 56 -11.91 -11.17 -9.32
CA GLY A 56 -11.74 -12.61 -9.52
C GLY A 56 -12.90 -13.42 -8.93
N SER A 57 -13.32 -13.12 -7.70
CA SER A 57 -14.47 -13.75 -7.04
C SER A 57 -15.76 -13.59 -7.86
N ARG A 58 -16.02 -12.40 -8.41
CA ARG A 58 -17.16 -12.18 -9.32
C ARG A 58 -17.06 -12.98 -10.61
N GLN A 59 -15.88 -13.11 -11.19
CA GLN A 59 -15.68 -13.91 -12.40
C GLN A 59 -15.95 -15.40 -12.13
N LEU A 60 -15.45 -15.92 -11.01
CA LEU A 60 -15.73 -17.29 -10.56
C LEU A 60 -17.24 -17.52 -10.33
N ALA A 61 -17.91 -16.58 -9.66
CA ALA A 61 -19.35 -16.66 -9.41
C ALA A 61 -20.17 -16.66 -10.71
N ASN A 62 -19.67 -16.01 -11.77
CA ASN A 62 -20.28 -15.99 -13.10
C ASN A 62 -19.95 -17.22 -13.95
N GLY A 63 -19.25 -18.21 -13.39
CA GLY A 63 -18.88 -19.44 -14.08
C GLY A 63 -17.67 -19.31 -15.02
N ALA A 64 -16.89 -18.23 -14.92
CA ALA A 64 -15.57 -18.19 -15.55
C ALA A 64 -14.60 -19.12 -14.79
N TYR A 65 -13.63 -19.71 -15.50
CA TYR A 65 -12.56 -20.54 -14.94
C TYR A 65 -13.00 -21.88 -14.31
N LEU A 66 -14.16 -22.43 -14.72
CA LEU A 66 -14.66 -23.72 -14.21
C LEU A 66 -13.91 -24.95 -14.77
N ASP A 67 -13.28 -24.83 -15.94
CA ASP A 67 -12.39 -25.84 -16.51
C ASP A 67 -11.08 -25.15 -16.96
N LEU A 68 -10.14 -24.96 -16.04
CA LEU A 68 -8.75 -24.62 -16.39
C LEU A 68 -7.99 -25.93 -16.58
N THR A 69 -8.17 -26.57 -17.73
CA THR A 69 -7.59 -27.90 -18.00
C THR A 69 -6.47 -27.87 -19.03
N SER A 70 -6.26 -26.74 -19.71
CA SER A 70 -5.20 -26.58 -20.68
C SER A 70 -4.19 -25.53 -20.25
N ASP A 71 -2.89 -25.85 -20.37
CA ASP A 71 -1.78 -24.92 -20.07
C ASP A 71 -1.94 -23.58 -20.82
N GLU A 72 -2.54 -23.61 -22.01
CA GLU A 72 -2.82 -22.43 -22.84
C GLU A 72 -3.88 -21.47 -22.24
N GLU A 73 -4.80 -21.98 -21.41
CA GLU A 73 -5.80 -21.17 -20.70
C GLU A 73 -5.23 -20.52 -19.44
N ILE A 74 -4.27 -21.21 -18.80
CA ILE A 74 -3.52 -20.71 -17.66
C ILE A 74 -2.60 -19.56 -18.11
N ASP A 75 -1.92 -19.70 -19.25
CA ASP A 75 -1.05 -18.64 -19.80
C ASP A 75 -1.86 -17.37 -20.15
N ARG A 76 -3.05 -17.51 -20.77
CA ARG A 76 -3.93 -16.35 -21.07
C ARG A 76 -4.42 -15.62 -19.83
N LEU A 77 -4.53 -16.29 -18.67
CA LEU A 77 -4.95 -15.66 -17.42
C LEU A 77 -3.87 -14.73 -16.85
N PHE A 78 -2.60 -15.08 -17.03
CA PHE A 78 -1.47 -14.30 -16.51
C PHE A 78 -0.93 -13.27 -17.51
N ASP A 79 -1.19 -13.45 -18.82
CA ASP A 79 -0.78 -12.52 -19.88
C ASP A 79 -1.74 -11.34 -20.11
N SER A 80 -2.92 -11.31 -19.46
CA SER A 80 -3.93 -10.28 -19.74
C SER A 80 -3.74 -8.94 -19.02
N ASP A 81 -2.55 -8.65 -18.46
CA ASP A 81 -2.21 -7.34 -17.93
C ASP A 81 -0.86 -6.86 -18.51
N GLY A 82 -0.95 -6.22 -19.67
CA GLY A 82 0.06 -5.30 -20.21
C GLY A 82 -0.51 -3.89 -20.28
#